data_AF-F8MJM4-F1
#
_entry.id   AF-F8MJM4-F1
#
_cell.length_a   1.000
_cell.length_b   1.000
_cell.length_c   1.000
_cell.angle_alpha   90.00
_cell.angle_beta   90.00
_cell.angle_gamma   90.00
#
_symmetry.space_group_name_H-M   'P 1'
#
loop_
_entity.id
_entity.type
_entity.pdbx_description
1 polymer ?
#
loop_
_entity_poly.entity_id
_entity_poly.type
_entity_poly.pdbx_seq_one_letter_code
_entity_poly.pdbx_strand_id
1 'polypeptide(L)'
;MSPFEHLPTSATGTASKQQASSTESNESDSSFPDHIQSLLTKYDVTTNGFLPEGPPLEVLPDEYYAPWEDLIRRLPETLDAGTFRAEVDRLPVLQTERLMKEEEWRRAYVVLCFFAHGYIWGGSRPSEVSSSFMAA
;
A
#
# COMPACT_ATOMS: atom_id res chain seq x y z
N MET A 1 -53.22 -20.36 -18.06
CA MET A 1 -54.11 -19.26 -18.50
C MET A 1 -53.53 -17.96 -17.98
N SER A 2 -52.73 -17.27 -18.79
CA SER A 2 -52.52 -15.82 -18.63
C SER A 2 -53.75 -15.09 -19.16
N PRO A 3 -54.01 -13.88 -18.68
CA PRO A 3 -54.28 -12.80 -19.63
C PRO A 3 -53.53 -11.53 -19.24
N PHE A 4 -52.47 -11.28 -20.00
CA PHE A 4 -51.90 -9.96 -20.27
C PHE A 4 -52.88 -9.22 -21.20
N GLU A 5 -53.17 -7.95 -20.93
CA GLU A 5 -53.63 -6.84 -21.82
C GLU A 5 -54.30 -5.80 -20.90
N HIS A 6 -53.85 -4.55 -20.80
CA HIS A 6 -53.82 -3.57 -21.87
C HIS A 6 -52.66 -2.58 -21.73
N LEU A 7 -51.91 -2.40 -22.83
CA LEU A 7 -51.28 -1.13 -23.18
C LEU A 7 -52.35 -0.16 -23.72
N PRO A 8 -52.09 1.16 -23.69
CA PRO A 8 -51.98 1.80 -24.99
C PRO A 8 -50.69 2.61 -25.18
N THR A 9 -50.25 2.51 -26.43
CA THR A 9 -49.14 3.16 -27.11
C THR A 9 -49.49 4.61 -27.50
N SER A 10 -48.42 5.39 -27.71
CA SER A 10 -48.30 6.55 -28.62
C SER A 10 -48.62 7.94 -28.10
N ALA A 11 -47.59 8.80 -28.06
CA ALA A 11 -47.58 10.05 -28.84
C ALA A 11 -46.17 10.67 -28.92
N THR A 12 -45.76 10.86 -30.17
CA THR A 12 -44.59 11.59 -30.67
C THR A 12 -44.69 13.10 -30.36
N GLY A 13 -43.56 13.74 -30.02
CA GLY A 13 -43.50 15.19 -29.76
C GLY A 13 -42.12 15.79 -29.99
N THR A 14 -42.01 16.51 -31.11
CA THR A 14 -40.87 17.11 -31.81
C THR A 14 -40.20 18.33 -31.13
N ALA A 15 -38.86 18.38 -31.24
CA ALA A 15 -37.92 19.52 -31.43
C ALA A 15 -37.84 20.76 -30.50
N SER A 16 -36.56 21.15 -30.30
CA SER A 16 -36.00 22.50 -30.13
C SER A 16 -36.19 23.23 -28.79
N LYS A 17 -35.10 23.52 -28.07
CA LYS A 17 -34.28 24.75 -28.24
C LYS A 17 -33.15 24.79 -27.21
N GLN A 18 -32.00 25.29 -27.66
CA GLN A 18 -30.84 25.69 -26.86
C GLN A 18 -31.24 26.57 -25.66
N GLN A 19 -30.56 26.39 -24.52
CA GLN A 19 -29.94 27.51 -23.81
C GLN A 19 -28.85 27.00 -22.86
N ALA A 20 -27.69 27.63 -22.95
CA ALA A 20 -26.58 27.47 -22.03
C ALA A 20 -27.03 27.70 -20.58
N SER A 21 -26.56 26.83 -19.68
CA SER A 21 -26.41 27.16 -18.27
C SER A 21 -25.03 26.66 -17.88
N SER A 22 -24.18 27.64 -17.61
CA SER A 22 -22.86 27.59 -17.01
C SER A 22 -22.54 26.27 -16.32
N THR A 23 -21.63 25.49 -16.90
CA THR A 23 -20.80 24.61 -16.07
C THR A 23 -19.88 25.55 -15.31
N GLU A 24 -20.25 25.85 -14.07
CA GLU A 24 -19.32 26.28 -13.03
C GLU A 24 -18.15 25.29 -13.05
N SER A 25 -17.07 25.66 -13.72
CA SER A 25 -15.77 25.04 -13.49
C SER A 25 -15.36 25.48 -12.10
N ASN A 26 -15.81 24.67 -11.14
CA ASN A 26 -15.52 24.68 -9.73
C ASN A 26 -14.12 25.24 -9.49
N GLU A 27 -14.06 26.39 -8.82
CA GLU A 27 -12.83 26.94 -8.28
C GLU A 27 -12.14 25.80 -7.51
N SER A 28 -10.94 25.42 -7.96
CA SER A 28 -10.00 24.71 -7.11
C SER A 28 -9.59 25.71 -6.03
N ASP A 29 -10.48 25.91 -5.07
CA ASP A 29 -10.28 26.72 -3.88
C ASP A 29 -9.20 26.00 -3.08
N SER A 30 -7.97 26.46 -3.27
CA SER A 30 -6.80 26.00 -2.54
C SER A 30 -7.06 26.27 -1.06
N SER A 31 -7.55 25.23 -0.37
CA SER A 31 -7.94 25.22 1.06
C SER A 31 -6.86 25.76 2.01
N PHE A 32 -5.63 25.91 1.53
CA PHE A 32 -4.53 26.50 2.28
C PHE A 32 -3.79 27.57 1.47
N PRO A 33 -3.32 28.65 2.12
CA PRO A 33 -2.42 29.62 1.50
C PRO A 33 -1.17 28.96 0.89
N ASP A 34 -0.63 29.50 -0.20
CA ASP A 34 0.49 28.93 -0.96
C ASP A 34 1.71 28.53 -0.11
N HIS A 35 2.04 29.34 0.90
CA HIS A 35 3.17 29.06 1.80
C HIS A 35 2.94 27.80 2.65
N ILE A 36 1.69 27.52 3.04
CA ILE A 36 1.33 26.28 3.73
C ILE A 36 1.43 25.11 2.76
N GLN A 37 0.93 25.24 1.53
CA GLN A 37 1.05 24.19 0.52
C GLN A 37 2.52 23.82 0.24
N SER A 38 3.41 24.82 0.17
CA SER A 38 4.84 24.60 0.05
C SER A 38 5.44 23.84 1.25
N LEU A 39 5.00 24.14 2.47
CA LEU A 39 5.43 23.40 3.67
C LEU A 39 4.92 21.95 3.65
N LEU A 40 3.65 21.72 3.31
CA LEU A 40 3.08 20.38 3.24
C LEU A 40 3.86 19.51 2.24
N THR A 41 4.12 20.01 1.03
CA THR A 41 4.94 19.30 0.03
C THR A 41 6.38 19.10 0.49
N LYS A 42 6.99 20.08 1.16
CA LYS A 42 8.38 19.95 1.65
C LYS A 42 8.54 18.87 2.73
N TYR A 43 7.53 18.67 3.57
CA TYR A 43 7.57 17.72 4.68
C TYR A 43 6.81 16.43 4.40
N ASP A 44 6.46 16.16 3.13
CA ASP A 44 5.70 14.98 2.68
C ASP A 44 4.39 14.78 3.46
N VAL A 45 3.71 15.88 3.78
CA VAL A 45 2.41 15.86 4.45
C VAL A 45 1.32 15.83 3.39
N THR A 46 0.57 14.74 3.39
CA THR A 46 -0.47 14.45 2.41
C THR A 46 -1.85 14.80 2.96
N THR A 47 -2.90 14.58 2.17
CA THR A 47 -4.30 14.65 2.65
C THR A 47 -4.57 13.68 3.82
N ASN A 48 -3.80 12.60 3.93
CA ASN A 48 -3.86 11.64 5.03
C ASN A 48 -2.97 12.05 6.24
N GLY A 49 -2.45 13.28 6.26
CA GLY A 49 -1.49 13.76 7.25
C GLY A 49 -0.09 13.22 6.96
N PHE A 50 0.54 12.55 7.93
CA PHE A 50 1.89 11.99 7.77
C PHE A 50 1.90 10.60 7.11
N LEU A 51 0.74 10.11 6.66
CA LEU A 51 0.65 8.88 5.89
C LEU A 51 0.86 9.17 4.41
N PRO A 52 1.35 8.20 3.62
CA PRO A 52 1.44 8.33 2.18
C PRO A 52 0.06 8.60 1.54
N GLU A 53 0.04 9.18 0.34
CA GLU A 53 -1.20 9.41 -0.41
C GLU A 53 -1.86 8.09 -0.84
N GLY A 54 -1.04 7.12 -1.25
CA GLY A 54 -1.47 5.79 -1.64
C GLY A 54 -1.47 4.77 -0.50
N PRO A 55 -2.20 3.65 -0.65
CA PRO A 55 -2.09 2.54 0.29
C PRO A 55 -0.65 2.00 0.32
N PRO A 56 -0.16 1.51 1.47
CA PRO A 56 1.13 0.85 1.54
C PRO A 56 1.19 -0.36 0.60
N LEU A 57 2.37 -0.58 0.02
CA LEU A 57 2.61 -1.74 -0.83
C LEU A 57 2.46 -3.04 -0.02
N GLU A 58 1.64 -3.97 -0.50
CA GLU A 58 1.37 -5.25 0.19
C GLU A 58 2.51 -6.27 0.00
N VAL A 59 3.12 -6.28 -1.19
CA VAL A 59 4.18 -7.22 -1.60
C VAL A 59 5.17 -6.50 -2.50
N LEU A 60 6.48 -6.73 -2.31
CA LEU A 60 7.51 -6.25 -3.23
C LEU A 60 7.31 -6.81 -4.64
N PRO A 61 7.29 -5.97 -5.70
CA PRO A 61 6.97 -6.41 -7.05
C PRO A 61 8.10 -7.19 -7.73
N ASP A 62 9.36 -7.00 -7.32
CA ASP A 62 10.50 -7.73 -7.87
C ASP A 62 10.63 -9.10 -7.19
N GLU A 63 10.52 -10.17 -7.99
CA GLU A 63 10.64 -11.57 -7.55
C GLU A 63 11.98 -11.87 -6.86
N TYR A 64 13.01 -11.04 -7.09
CA TYR A 64 14.27 -11.11 -6.34
C TYR A 64 14.05 -11.08 -4.82
N TYR A 65 13.03 -10.34 -4.34
CA TYR A 65 12.67 -10.23 -2.93
C TYR A 65 11.64 -11.26 -2.46
N ALA A 66 11.23 -12.21 -3.30
CA ALA A 66 10.29 -13.26 -2.92
C ALA A 66 10.69 -14.03 -1.64
N PRO A 67 11.99 -14.34 -1.38
CA PRO A 67 12.37 -15.00 -0.12
C PRO A 67 11.99 -14.22 1.14
N TRP A 68 12.03 -12.88 1.09
CA TRP A 68 11.57 -12.04 2.19
C TRP A 68 10.04 -12.07 2.33
N GLU A 69 9.33 -11.95 1.22
CA GLU A 69 7.87 -11.93 1.18
C GLU A 69 7.24 -13.28 1.61
N ASP A 70 7.88 -14.39 1.25
CA ASP A 70 7.40 -15.73 1.61
C ASP A 70 7.60 -16.07 3.09
N LEU A 71 8.67 -15.57 3.70
CA LEU A 71 8.91 -15.76 5.13
C LEU A 71 8.02 -14.84 5.98
N ILE A 72 7.87 -13.56 5.61
CA ILE A 72 7.02 -12.63 6.38
C ILE A 72 5.55 -13.04 6.38
N ARG A 73 5.05 -13.63 5.28
CA ARG A 73 3.67 -14.12 5.19
C ARG A 73 3.40 -15.27 6.17
N ARG A 74 4.41 -16.07 6.47
CA ARG A 74 4.34 -17.21 7.43
C ARG A 74 4.93 -16.86 8.79
N LEU A 75 5.14 -15.57 9.09
CA LEU A 75 5.76 -15.14 10.33
C LEU A 75 5.05 -15.71 11.58
N PRO A 76 3.71 -15.64 11.73
CA PRO A 76 3.05 -16.18 12.92
C PRO A 76 3.30 -17.69 13.09
N GLU A 77 3.16 -18.47 12.02
CA GLU A 77 3.33 -19.93 12.03
C GLU A 77 4.75 -20.33 12.42
N THR A 78 5.75 -19.64 11.88
CA THR A 78 7.17 -19.93 12.13
C THR A 78 7.65 -19.48 13.51
N LEU A 79 7.03 -18.43 14.07
CA LEU A 79 7.26 -18.02 15.46
C LEU A 79 6.65 -19.04 16.44
N ASP A 80 5.39 -19.45 16.20
CA ASP A 80 4.71 -20.45 17.04
C ASP A 80 5.43 -21.81 17.00
N ALA A 81 5.94 -22.21 15.83
CA ALA A 81 6.72 -23.43 15.68
C ALA A 81 8.17 -23.31 16.20
N GLY A 82 8.64 -22.11 16.55
CA GLY A 82 10.02 -21.85 16.95
C GLY A 82 11.06 -22.07 15.84
N THR A 83 10.64 -22.10 14.57
CA THR A 83 11.52 -22.33 13.40
C THR A 83 12.02 -21.05 12.76
N PHE A 84 11.44 -19.88 13.12
CA PHE A 84 11.71 -18.60 12.47
C PHE A 84 13.20 -18.27 12.31
N ARG A 85 13.99 -18.37 13.39
CA ARG A 85 15.44 -18.07 13.34
C ARG A 85 16.18 -18.94 12.32
N ALA A 86 15.88 -20.23 12.31
CA ALA A 86 16.53 -21.17 11.40
C ALA A 86 16.12 -20.95 9.94
N GLU A 87 14.94 -20.39 9.68
CA GLU A 87 14.51 -19.97 8.35
C GLU A 87 15.19 -18.66 7.93
N VAL A 88 15.29 -17.68 8.83
CA VAL A 88 16.04 -16.43 8.58
C VAL A 88 17.52 -16.73 8.29
N ASP A 89 18.17 -17.59 9.06
CA ASP A 89 19.58 -17.97 8.86
C ASP A 89 19.81 -18.70 7.51
N ARG A 90 18.75 -19.25 6.90
CA ARG A 90 18.79 -19.90 5.59
C ARG A 90 18.48 -18.94 4.43
N LEU A 91 18.02 -17.72 4.70
CA LEU A 91 17.72 -16.76 3.65
C LEU A 91 19.02 -16.33 2.92
N PRO A 92 18.98 -16.21 1.59
CA PRO A 92 20.09 -15.60 0.85
C PRO A 92 20.18 -14.12 1.22
N VAL A 93 21.38 -13.60 1.43
CA VAL A 93 21.59 -12.15 1.61
C VAL A 93 21.20 -11.45 0.30
N LEU A 94 20.13 -10.65 0.35
CA LEU A 94 19.62 -9.90 -0.79
C LEU A 94 20.09 -8.45 -0.71
N GLN A 95 20.48 -7.87 -1.86
CA GLN A 95 20.88 -6.48 -1.95
C GLN A 95 19.66 -5.55 -2.12
N THR A 96 19.77 -4.31 -1.66
CA THR A 96 18.70 -3.31 -1.74
C THR A 96 18.76 -2.46 -3.02
N GLU A 97 19.73 -2.71 -3.91
CA GLU A 97 19.96 -1.95 -5.15
C GLU A 97 18.80 -1.98 -6.16
N ARG A 98 17.87 -2.94 -6.02
CA ARG A 98 16.70 -3.09 -6.90
C ARG A 98 15.43 -2.42 -6.37
N LEU A 99 15.48 -1.85 -5.16
CA LEU A 99 14.39 -1.04 -4.62
C LEU A 99 14.50 0.37 -5.22
N MET A 100 13.58 0.70 -6.13
CA MET A 100 13.63 1.91 -6.95
C MET A 100 12.65 2.98 -6.48
N LYS A 101 11.52 2.57 -5.89
CA LYS A 101 10.45 3.47 -5.44
C LYS A 101 10.40 3.57 -3.93
N GLU A 102 9.99 4.72 -3.42
CA GLU A 102 9.85 4.93 -1.98
C GLU A 102 8.89 3.93 -1.32
N GLU A 103 7.82 3.54 -2.00
CA GLU A 103 6.88 2.51 -1.54
C GLU A 103 7.55 1.15 -1.34
N GLU A 104 8.49 0.79 -2.23
CA GLU A 104 9.27 -0.46 -2.15
C GLU A 104 10.24 -0.40 -0.97
N TRP A 105 10.91 0.74 -0.77
CA TRP A 105 11.76 0.96 0.39
C TRP A 105 10.99 0.88 1.71
N ARG A 106 9.82 1.53 1.79
CA ARG A 106 8.94 1.49 2.97
C ARG A 106 8.50 0.05 3.27
N ARG A 107 8.11 -0.73 2.26
CA ARG A 107 7.75 -2.14 2.42
C ARG A 107 8.93 -3.01 2.89
N ALA A 108 10.07 -2.90 2.22
CA ALA A 108 11.28 -3.64 2.59
C ALA A 108 11.69 -3.35 4.04
N TYR A 109 11.66 -2.08 4.44
CA TYR A 109 11.94 -1.67 5.82
C TYR A 109 11.00 -2.36 6.82
N VAL A 110 9.69 -2.35 6.58
CA VAL A 110 8.72 -3.02 7.46
C VAL A 110 9.01 -4.52 7.58
N VAL A 111 9.27 -5.20 6.46
CA VAL A 111 9.58 -6.65 6.46
C VAL A 111 10.83 -6.94 7.29
N LEU A 112 11.92 -6.20 7.04
CA LEU A 112 13.18 -6.38 7.75
C LEU A 112 13.06 -6.04 9.24
N CYS A 113 12.28 -5.01 9.60
CA CYS A 113 11.97 -4.71 10.99
C CYS A 113 11.26 -5.87 11.68
N PHE A 114 10.24 -6.47 11.05
CA PHE A 114 9.58 -7.65 11.60
C PHE A 114 10.52 -8.83 11.72
N PHE A 115 11.45 -9.02 10.77
CA PHE A 115 12.48 -10.04 10.90
C PHE A 115 13.40 -9.78 12.09
N ALA A 116 13.82 -8.54 12.32
CA ALA A 116 14.66 -8.19 13.46
C ALA A 116 13.96 -8.49 14.78
N HIS A 117 12.70 -8.07 14.91
CA HIS A 117 11.90 -8.32 16.10
C HIS A 117 11.65 -9.81 16.31
N GLY A 118 11.22 -10.54 15.27
CA GLY A 118 10.99 -11.97 15.32
C GLY A 118 12.27 -12.75 15.63
N TYR A 119 13.42 -12.32 15.12
CA TYR A 119 14.69 -12.98 15.36
C TYR A 119 15.14 -12.79 16.80
N ILE A 120 15.14 -11.54 17.28
CA ILE A 120 15.57 -11.21 18.64
C ILE A 120 14.63 -11.87 19.66
N TRP A 121 13.31 -11.70 19.51
CA TRP A 121 12.33 -12.05 20.55
C TRP A 121 11.59 -13.36 20.34
N GLY A 122 11.63 -13.95 19.14
CA GLY A 122 10.84 -15.13 18.78
C GLY A 122 11.35 -16.46 19.30
N GLY A 123 12.41 -16.47 20.12
CA GLY A 123 12.93 -17.69 20.75
C GLY A 123 12.73 -17.66 22.26
N SER A 124 12.90 -18.82 22.90
CA SER A 124 12.81 -18.97 24.37
C SER A 124 13.82 -18.11 25.16
N ARG A 125 14.89 -17.65 24.50
CA ARG A 125 15.80 -16.61 24.99
C ARG A 125 16.04 -15.58 23.88
N PRO A 126 16.22 -14.30 24.24
CA PRO A 126 16.62 -13.28 23.28
C PRO A 126 17.92 -13.68 22.56
N SER A 127 18.01 -13.48 21.24
CA SER A 127 19.29 -13.68 20.55
C SER A 127 20.14 -12.42 20.68
N GLU A 128 21.32 -12.52 21.29
CA GLU A 128 22.26 -11.39 21.44
C GLU A 128 23.14 -11.15 20.20
N VAL A 129 23.06 -12.05 19.21
CA VAL A 129 23.89 -12.00 18.00
C VAL A 129 23.00 -11.61 16.82
N SER A 130 23.18 -10.40 16.30
CA SER A 130 22.62 -10.02 15.00
C SER A 130 23.42 -10.75 13.93
N SER A 131 22.90 -11.88 13.43
CA SER A 131 23.47 -12.57 12.27
C SER A 131 23.67 -11.60 11.10
N SER A 132 24.77 -11.78 10.36
CA SER A 132 25.32 -10.92 9.29
C SER A 132 24.35 -10.47 8.18
N PHE A 133 23.12 -10.98 8.13
CA PHE A 133 22.13 -10.72 7.10
C PHE A 133 21.51 -9.31 7.15
N MET A 134 21.54 -8.63 8.30
CA MET A 134 20.98 -7.26 8.44
C MET A 134 21.94 -6.12 8.05
N ALA A 135 23.17 -6.45 7.65
CA ALA A 135 24.21 -5.45 7.38
C ALA A 135 24.33 -5.05 5.90
N ALA A 136 23.39 -5.45 5.04
CA ALA A 136 23.40 -5.18 3.60
C ALA A 136 22.46 -4.03 3.21
#